data_AF-A0A2E2TSG6-F1
#
_entry.id   AF-A0A2E2TSG6-F1
#
_cell.length_a   1.000
_cell.length_b   1.000
_cell.length_c   1.000
_cell.angle_alpha   90.00
_cell.angle_beta   90.00
_cell.angle_gamma   90.00
#
_symmetry.space_group_name_H-M   'P 1'
#
loop_
_entity.id
_entity.type
_entity.pdbx_description
1 polymer ?
#
loop_
_entity_poly.entity_id
_entity_poly.type
_entity_poly.pdbx_seq_one_letter_code
_entity_poly.pdbx_strand_id
1 'polypeptide(L)'
;MSEEAGPDSVVLSEASDDAENEHGDMPFRLRDFSPLFSFSTLHELLSPLDRIQCEVQFQSKLAIYEWERKHWITMALGAVAFLLGALSTEVMSGGDPMKIGAEGIQSVSSAVFLQMMLSIVLWFWFAVQIWTMFPIMRTHAISLLVFWNLFVVAQVLYHQENPSFPAGVNPSEMMMGTLIVLVVLFFIYFFWKAVTETRDLHIEEYHLHEDVRLMEMEMAEHSLGGWGLMLATWSGTTMLSAWAGAHFIADQFVGSMTTLIVHVTFGLASIPVFMMVIWYPQRMLGQEAIVKTRAAIAADAELSNQEPSQSRINTASVCPECDAEVSISRNSKGEIELPCPSKGCTTIVAVGSACRTCKAIAPTRYDCPSCGINAPILDFLSDVEAW
;
A
#
# COMPACT_ATOMS: atom_id res chain seq x y z
N MET A 1 29.26 -29.77 52.92
CA MET A 1 28.57 -28.73 53.70
C MET A 1 28.81 -27.44 52.94
N SER A 2 28.25 -27.28 51.73
CA SER A 2 26.80 -27.10 51.44
C SER A 2 26.37 -25.77 52.08
N GLU A 3 26.02 -24.70 51.38
CA GLU A 3 25.02 -24.40 50.33
C GLU A 3 25.33 -22.93 49.87
N GLU A 4 24.94 -22.35 48.74
CA GLU A 4 23.92 -22.65 47.73
C GLU A 4 24.22 -21.81 46.48
N ALA A 5 24.01 -22.42 45.30
CA ALA A 5 24.04 -21.75 44.00
C ALA A 5 22.61 -21.32 43.63
N GLY A 6 22.42 -20.05 43.27
CA GLY A 6 21.20 -19.56 42.64
C GLY A 6 21.27 -19.71 41.12
N PRO A 7 20.22 -20.25 40.45
CA PRO A 7 20.21 -20.43 39.01
C PRO A 7 19.59 -19.22 38.27
N ASP A 8 19.88 -19.17 36.97
CA ASP A 8 19.13 -18.47 35.92
C ASP A 8 19.41 -16.97 35.69
N SER A 9 20.66 -16.66 35.31
CA SER A 9 20.89 -15.67 34.27
C SER A 9 20.49 -16.29 32.92
N VAL A 10 19.24 -16.08 32.51
CA VAL A 10 18.76 -16.49 31.19
C VAL A 10 19.57 -15.73 30.13
N VAL A 11 20.40 -16.50 29.43
CA VAL A 11 21.02 -16.14 28.16
C VAL A 11 19.88 -15.98 27.15
N LEU A 12 19.45 -14.75 26.91
CA LEU A 12 18.76 -14.34 25.70
C LEU A 12 19.81 -13.70 24.80
N SER A 13 20.58 -14.55 24.13
CA SER A 13 21.40 -14.16 22.99
C SER A 13 21.20 -15.18 21.88
N GLU A 14 21.19 -14.67 20.64
CA GLU A 14 21.31 -15.39 19.37
C GLU A 14 20.02 -15.69 18.58
N ALA A 15 18.85 -15.13 18.92
CA ALA A 15 17.67 -15.17 18.03
C ALA A 15 17.10 -13.80 17.62
N SER A 16 17.54 -12.70 18.23
CA SER A 16 17.14 -11.34 17.86
C SER A 16 18.15 -10.61 16.96
N ASP A 17 19.41 -11.08 16.91
CA ASP A 17 20.47 -10.42 16.13
C ASP A 17 20.34 -10.65 14.62
N ASP A 18 19.66 -11.71 14.18
CA ASP A 18 19.51 -11.99 12.74
C ASP A 18 18.43 -11.14 12.05
N ALA A 19 17.48 -10.56 12.83
CA ALA A 19 16.46 -9.65 12.30
C ALA A 19 16.88 -8.16 12.36
N GLU A 20 17.76 -7.78 13.30
CA GLU A 20 18.31 -6.42 13.37
C GLU A 20 19.36 -6.13 12.28
N ASN A 21 20.01 -7.16 11.72
CA ASN A 21 21.15 -7.00 10.82
C ASN A 21 20.81 -6.71 9.33
N GLU A 22 19.57 -6.85 8.87
CA GLU A 22 19.20 -6.48 7.48
C GLU A 22 18.66 -5.04 7.34
N HIS A 23 18.21 -4.42 8.44
CA HIS A 23 17.56 -3.10 8.42
C HIS A 23 18.37 -1.98 9.09
N GLY A 24 19.40 -2.29 9.88
CA GLY A 24 20.12 -1.31 10.72
C GLY A 24 21.19 -0.47 10.01
N ASP A 25 21.86 -0.98 8.98
CA ASP A 25 23.06 -0.32 8.42
C ASP A 25 22.77 0.34 7.06
N MET A 26 21.96 1.41 7.09
CA MET A 26 21.86 2.30 5.93
C MET A 26 23.22 2.98 5.70
N PRO A 27 23.72 3.01 4.44
CA PRO A 27 25.06 3.53 4.13
C PRO A 27 25.24 5.02 4.47
N PHE A 28 24.14 5.75 4.65
CA PHE A 28 24.07 7.13 5.09
C PHE A 28 22.67 7.40 5.67
N ARG A 29 22.54 8.41 6.53
CA ARG A 29 21.27 8.79 7.16
C ARG A 29 20.68 10.03 6.51
N LEU A 30 19.35 10.21 6.56
CA LEU A 30 18.68 11.37 5.98
C LEU A 30 19.17 12.68 6.63
N ARG A 31 19.43 12.66 7.94
CA ARG A 31 20.00 13.78 8.70
C ARG A 31 21.36 14.27 8.20
N ASP A 32 22.10 13.46 7.45
CA ASP A 32 23.43 13.82 6.95
C ASP A 32 23.35 14.72 5.69
N PHE A 33 22.14 14.94 5.15
CA PHE A 33 21.93 15.70 3.93
C PHE A 33 21.57 17.16 4.23
N SER A 34 22.34 18.08 3.65
CA SER A 34 22.02 19.50 3.61
C SER A 34 21.24 19.87 2.34
N PRO A 35 20.35 20.88 2.39
CA PRO A 35 19.70 21.40 1.20
C PRO A 35 20.74 22.02 0.25
N LEU A 36 20.58 21.82 -1.06
CA LEU A 36 21.44 22.47 -2.07
C LEU A 36 21.15 23.97 -2.14
N PHE A 37 19.89 24.35 -1.93
CA PHE A 37 19.45 25.74 -1.88
C PHE A 37 18.65 25.93 -0.60
N SER A 38 19.06 26.89 0.22
CA SER A 38 18.36 27.20 1.47
C SER A 38 17.23 28.19 1.21
N PHE A 39 16.05 27.70 0.85
CA PHE A 39 14.87 28.52 0.64
C PHE A 39 14.33 29.09 1.96
N SER A 40 14.62 28.46 3.09
CA SER A 40 14.37 28.99 4.43
C SER A 40 15.02 30.35 4.70
N THR A 41 16.14 30.66 4.04
CA THR A 41 16.77 32.00 4.15
C THR A 41 15.98 33.09 3.44
N LEU A 42 15.15 32.74 2.46
CA LEU A 42 14.29 33.69 1.74
C LEU A 42 12.99 33.94 2.51
N HIS A 43 12.33 32.88 2.97
CA HIS A 43 11.09 32.98 3.75
C HIS A 43 10.83 31.68 4.55
N GLU A 44 10.38 31.79 5.80
CA GLU A 44 10.14 30.64 6.70
C GLU A 44 9.10 29.65 6.16
N LEU A 45 8.11 30.14 5.41
CA LEU A 45 7.10 29.31 4.72
C LEU A 45 7.71 28.34 3.67
N LEU A 46 8.94 28.57 3.22
CA LEU A 46 9.64 27.71 2.26
C LEU A 46 10.50 26.62 2.94
N SER A 47 10.54 26.58 4.27
CA SER A 47 11.25 25.51 5.02
C SER A 47 10.85 24.08 4.64
N PRO A 48 9.60 23.75 4.24
CA PRO A 48 9.27 22.39 3.78
C PRO A 48 10.00 22.01 2.47
N LEU A 49 10.33 23.00 1.64
CA LEU A 49 11.02 22.76 0.36
C LEU A 49 12.47 22.32 0.58
N ASP A 50 13.15 22.88 1.59
CA ASP A 50 14.49 22.48 2.00
C ASP A 50 14.50 21.02 2.45
N ARG A 51 13.50 20.61 3.24
CA ARG A 51 13.31 19.22 3.69
C ARG A 51 13.08 18.28 2.52
N ILE A 52 12.14 18.61 1.62
CA ILE A 52 11.84 17.79 0.44
C ILE A 52 13.09 17.63 -0.43
N GLN A 53 13.90 18.68 -0.57
CA GLN A 53 15.14 18.61 -1.33
C GLN A 53 16.15 17.61 -0.71
N CYS A 54 16.31 17.60 0.61
CA CYS A 54 17.14 16.60 1.27
C CYS A 54 16.61 15.18 1.06
N GLU A 55 15.30 14.98 1.19
CA GLU A 55 14.65 13.67 1.01
C GLU A 55 14.82 13.14 -0.42
N VAL A 56 14.63 13.99 -1.44
CA VAL A 56 14.83 13.59 -2.84
C VAL A 56 16.30 13.27 -3.13
N GLN A 57 17.24 14.03 -2.56
CA GLN A 57 18.67 13.73 -2.68
C GLN A 57 19.03 12.40 -2.04
N PHE A 58 18.54 12.15 -0.82
CA PHE A 58 18.73 10.92 -0.10
C PHE A 58 18.21 9.73 -0.90
N GLN A 59 16.96 9.80 -1.35
CA GLN A 59 16.31 8.77 -2.19
C GLN A 59 17.10 8.49 -3.46
N SER A 60 17.51 9.54 -4.18
CA SER A 60 18.23 9.39 -5.45
C SER A 60 19.62 8.80 -5.26
N LYS A 61 20.37 9.22 -4.24
CA LYS A 61 21.68 8.64 -3.95
C LYS A 61 21.58 7.20 -3.49
N LEU A 62 20.55 6.88 -2.70
CA LEU A 62 20.32 5.52 -2.21
C LEU A 62 19.97 4.58 -3.37
N ALA A 63 19.13 5.04 -4.29
CA ALA A 63 18.82 4.31 -5.51
C ALA A 63 20.09 4.02 -6.34
N ILE A 64 20.93 5.04 -6.58
CA ILE A 64 22.17 4.85 -7.35
C ILE A 64 23.12 3.85 -6.66
N TYR A 65 23.17 3.87 -5.32
CA TYR A 65 24.02 2.97 -4.55
C TYR A 65 23.52 1.51 -4.56
N GLU A 66 22.21 1.30 -4.40
CA GLU A 66 21.62 -0.04 -4.26
C GLU A 66 21.14 -0.66 -5.58
N TRP A 67 20.92 0.14 -6.64
CA TRP A 67 20.41 -0.37 -7.90
C TRP A 67 21.40 -1.29 -8.60
N GLU A 68 21.11 -2.58 -8.52
CA GLU A 68 21.83 -3.60 -9.27
C GLU A 68 21.62 -3.49 -10.79
N ARG A 69 22.45 -4.22 -11.54
CA ARG A 69 22.37 -4.32 -13.01
C ARG A 69 20.96 -4.65 -13.52
N LYS A 70 20.18 -5.44 -12.78
CA LYS A 70 18.80 -5.80 -13.14
C LYS A 70 17.90 -4.56 -13.25
N HIS A 71 18.02 -3.60 -12.32
CA HIS A 71 17.23 -2.35 -12.32
C HIS A 71 17.51 -1.52 -13.58
N TRP A 72 18.81 -1.32 -13.89
CA TRP A 72 19.24 -0.57 -15.07
C TRP A 72 18.82 -1.23 -16.38
N ILE A 73 18.88 -2.57 -16.47
CA ILE A 73 18.40 -3.31 -17.65
C ILE A 73 16.89 -3.14 -17.82
N THR A 74 16.11 -3.26 -16.74
CA THR A 74 14.66 -3.07 -16.78
C THR A 74 14.30 -1.65 -17.22
N MET A 75 15.00 -0.64 -16.70
CA MET A 75 14.80 0.75 -17.12
C MET A 75 15.11 0.96 -18.60
N ALA A 76 16.25 0.42 -19.08
CA ALA A 76 16.63 0.50 -20.49
C ALA A 76 15.62 -0.21 -21.40
N LEU A 77 15.11 -1.36 -20.96
CA LEU A 77 14.06 -2.09 -21.68
C LEU A 77 12.79 -1.25 -21.83
N GLY A 78 12.31 -0.63 -20.75
CA GLY A 78 11.16 0.27 -20.79
C GLY A 78 11.40 1.45 -21.73
N ALA A 79 12.60 2.04 -21.70
CA ALA A 79 12.97 3.15 -22.59
C ALA A 79 12.96 2.74 -24.06
N VAL A 80 13.50 1.57 -24.40
CA VAL A 80 13.47 1.03 -25.76
C VAL A 80 12.03 0.72 -26.19
N ALA A 81 11.22 0.11 -25.31
CA ALA A 81 9.81 -0.18 -25.59
C ALA A 81 9.03 1.10 -25.93
N PHE A 82 9.23 2.15 -25.12
CA PHE A 82 8.63 3.46 -25.32
C PHE A 82 9.08 4.10 -26.63
N LEU A 83 10.39 4.15 -26.91
CA LEU A 83 10.92 4.75 -28.14
C LEU A 83 10.41 4.05 -29.41
N LEU A 84 10.35 2.72 -29.40
CA LEU A 84 9.79 1.95 -30.51
C LEU A 84 8.30 2.23 -30.70
N GLY A 85 7.55 2.57 -29.65
CA GLY A 85 6.14 2.96 -29.77
C GLY A 85 5.97 4.40 -30.26
N ALA A 86 6.79 5.33 -29.75
CA ALA A 86 6.67 6.76 -30.01
C ALA A 86 7.23 7.19 -31.37
N LEU A 87 8.29 6.53 -31.85
CA LEU A 87 9.04 6.94 -33.05
C LEU A 87 8.77 5.99 -34.21
N SER A 88 7.64 6.12 -34.89
CA SER A 88 7.37 5.39 -36.14
C SER A 88 7.30 6.31 -37.34
N THR A 89 7.65 5.79 -38.52
CA THR A 89 7.57 6.57 -39.76
C THR A 89 6.14 6.98 -40.12
N GLU A 90 5.14 6.19 -39.72
CA GLU A 90 3.71 6.53 -39.90
C GLU A 90 3.28 7.67 -38.97
N VAL A 91 3.74 7.68 -37.72
CA VAL A 91 3.46 8.77 -36.78
C VAL A 91 4.13 10.06 -37.26
N MET A 92 5.36 9.98 -37.76
CA MET A 92 6.09 11.16 -38.27
C MET A 92 5.56 11.68 -39.61
N SER A 93 4.94 10.82 -40.43
CA SER A 93 4.32 11.23 -41.70
C SER A 93 2.89 11.74 -41.55
N GLY A 94 2.28 11.57 -40.38
CA GLY A 94 0.88 11.90 -40.09
C GLY A 94 -0.13 10.83 -40.52
N GLY A 95 0.30 9.83 -41.31
CA GLY A 95 -0.55 8.74 -41.80
C GLY A 95 -1.71 9.20 -42.69
N ASP A 96 -2.63 8.27 -43.00
CA ASP A 96 -3.87 8.55 -43.71
C ASP A 96 -5.06 8.49 -42.72
N PRO A 97 -5.67 9.62 -42.36
CA PRO A 97 -6.74 9.66 -41.35
C PRO A 97 -8.03 8.98 -41.80
N MET A 98 -8.19 8.67 -43.10
CA MET A 98 -9.36 7.97 -43.62
C MET A 98 -9.29 6.46 -43.41
N LYS A 99 -8.10 5.93 -43.08
CA LYS A 99 -7.90 4.49 -42.84
C LYS A 99 -7.85 4.20 -41.36
N ILE A 100 -8.99 3.80 -40.81
CA ILE A 100 -9.15 3.51 -39.37
C ILE A 100 -9.40 2.02 -39.11
N GLY A 101 -9.17 1.59 -37.87
CA GLY A 101 -9.45 0.23 -37.43
C GLY A 101 -8.62 -0.84 -38.13
N ALA A 102 -9.26 -1.95 -38.52
CA ALA A 102 -8.57 -3.09 -39.15
C ALA A 102 -7.97 -2.73 -40.52
N GLU A 103 -8.64 -1.87 -41.29
CA GLU A 103 -8.15 -1.38 -42.58
C GLU A 103 -6.92 -0.49 -42.42
N GLY A 104 -6.92 0.37 -41.39
CA GLY A 104 -5.74 1.14 -40.97
C GLY A 104 -4.54 0.25 -40.68
N ILE A 105 -4.71 -0.76 -39.82
CA ILE A 105 -3.63 -1.70 -39.45
C ILE A 105 -3.08 -2.45 -40.66
N GLN A 106 -3.94 -2.87 -41.59
CA GLN A 106 -3.52 -3.58 -42.81
C GLN A 106 -2.79 -2.67 -43.81
N SER A 107 -3.00 -1.37 -43.74
CA SER A 107 -2.38 -0.39 -44.65
C SER A 107 -0.97 0.05 -44.22
N VAL A 108 -0.58 -0.25 -42.97
CA VAL A 108 0.72 0.10 -42.42
C VAL A 108 1.83 -0.75 -43.03
N SER A 109 3.00 -0.15 -43.26
CA SER A 109 4.17 -0.90 -43.75
C SER A 109 4.56 -2.04 -42.81
N SER A 110 5.02 -3.17 -43.36
CA SER A 110 5.37 -4.35 -42.56
C SER A 110 6.46 -4.08 -41.52
N ALA A 111 7.37 -3.13 -41.80
CA ALA A 111 8.40 -2.72 -40.85
C ALA A 111 7.81 -2.00 -39.62
N VAL A 112 6.87 -1.08 -39.82
CA VAL A 112 6.20 -0.36 -38.73
C VAL A 112 5.28 -1.30 -37.95
N PHE A 113 4.60 -2.21 -38.63
CA PHE A 113 3.80 -3.25 -37.97
C PHE A 113 4.68 -4.11 -37.03
N LEU A 114 5.85 -4.56 -37.51
CA LEU A 114 6.80 -5.33 -36.69
C LEU A 114 7.34 -4.50 -35.51
N GLN A 115 7.66 -3.22 -35.73
CA GLN A 115 8.10 -2.30 -34.69
C GLN A 115 7.04 -2.13 -33.59
N MET A 116 5.77 -1.95 -33.97
CA MET A 116 4.65 -1.84 -33.03
C MET A 116 4.47 -3.13 -32.22
N MET A 117 4.49 -4.29 -32.88
CA MET A 117 4.38 -5.58 -32.19
C MET A 117 5.54 -5.80 -31.22
N LEU A 118 6.76 -5.45 -31.62
CA LEU A 118 7.94 -5.53 -30.77
C LEU A 118 7.81 -4.61 -29.55
N SER A 119 7.35 -3.36 -29.73
CA SER A 119 7.09 -2.44 -28.62
C SER A 119 6.11 -3.03 -27.60
N ILE A 120 5.00 -3.62 -28.04
CA ILE A 120 4.01 -4.26 -27.16
C ILE A 120 4.63 -5.42 -26.37
N VAL A 121 5.41 -6.28 -27.02
CA VAL A 121 6.10 -7.40 -26.36
C VAL A 121 7.10 -6.91 -25.32
N LEU A 122 7.86 -5.85 -25.63
CA LEU A 122 8.82 -5.27 -24.68
C LEU A 122 8.14 -4.57 -23.51
N TRP A 123 6.99 -3.90 -23.72
CA TRP A 123 6.17 -3.36 -22.64
C TRP A 123 5.61 -4.44 -21.73
N PHE A 124 5.14 -5.56 -22.30
CA PHE A 124 4.70 -6.71 -21.51
C PHE A 124 5.87 -7.30 -20.69
N TRP A 125 7.04 -7.47 -21.31
CA TRP A 125 8.22 -7.93 -20.60
C TRP A 125 8.63 -6.97 -19.49
N PHE A 126 8.59 -5.65 -19.75
CA PHE A 126 8.86 -4.62 -18.75
C PHE A 126 7.89 -4.75 -17.55
N ALA A 127 6.58 -4.89 -17.81
CA ALA A 127 5.59 -5.08 -16.74
C ALA A 127 5.86 -6.34 -15.90
N VAL A 128 6.23 -7.46 -16.54
CA VAL A 128 6.61 -8.70 -15.82
C VAL A 128 7.89 -8.51 -15.00
N GLN A 129 8.88 -7.79 -15.52
CA GLN A 129 10.11 -7.48 -14.77
C GLN A 129 9.82 -6.62 -13.53
N ILE A 130 8.98 -5.59 -13.67
CA ILE A 130 8.55 -4.75 -12.56
C ILE A 130 7.78 -5.59 -11.52
N TRP A 131 6.84 -6.43 -11.96
CA TRP A 131 6.07 -7.33 -11.09
C TRP A 131 6.98 -8.25 -10.27
N THR A 132 8.00 -8.84 -10.89
CA THR A 132 8.90 -9.80 -10.24
C THR A 132 9.99 -9.15 -9.39
N MET A 133 10.39 -7.92 -9.73
CA MET A 133 11.39 -7.15 -8.99
C MET A 133 10.78 -6.51 -7.74
N PHE A 134 9.50 -6.15 -7.80
CA PHE A 134 8.83 -5.40 -6.75
C PHE A 134 7.59 -6.12 -6.17
N PRO A 135 7.76 -7.21 -5.39
CA PRO A 135 6.65 -8.05 -4.93
C PRO A 135 5.66 -7.33 -4.02
N ILE A 136 6.13 -6.48 -3.10
CA ILE A 136 5.28 -5.72 -2.17
C ILE A 136 4.41 -4.72 -2.91
N MET A 137 4.99 -4.08 -3.92
CA MET A 137 4.35 -3.02 -4.68
C MET A 137 3.67 -3.51 -5.95
N ARG A 138 3.60 -4.83 -6.20
CA ARG A 138 3.16 -5.42 -7.48
C ARG A 138 1.82 -4.88 -7.98
N THR A 139 0.83 -4.82 -7.10
CA THR A 139 -0.54 -4.41 -7.46
C THR A 139 -0.56 -2.92 -7.82
N HIS A 140 0.14 -2.11 -7.03
CA HIS A 140 0.21 -0.67 -7.24
C HIS A 140 1.07 -0.33 -8.48
N ALA A 141 2.16 -1.05 -8.71
CA ALA A 141 3.00 -0.91 -9.90
C ALA A 141 2.21 -1.14 -11.20
N ILE A 142 1.42 -2.21 -11.27
CA ILE A 142 0.55 -2.44 -12.44
C ILE A 142 -0.55 -1.39 -12.53
N SER A 143 -1.14 -1.00 -11.41
CA SER A 143 -2.16 0.07 -11.39
C SER A 143 -1.62 1.37 -11.97
N LEU A 144 -0.39 1.75 -11.60
CA LEU A 144 0.29 2.94 -12.16
C LEU A 144 0.53 2.81 -13.67
N LEU A 145 0.92 1.63 -14.19
CA LEU A 145 1.02 1.42 -15.65
C LEU A 145 -0.34 1.53 -16.36
N VAL A 146 -1.41 1.05 -15.73
CA VAL A 146 -2.78 1.23 -16.23
C VAL A 146 -3.16 2.72 -16.21
N PHE A 147 -2.84 3.45 -15.15
CA PHE A 147 -3.11 4.88 -15.02
C PHE A 147 -2.38 5.72 -16.06
N TRP A 148 -1.14 5.35 -16.41
CA TRP A 148 -0.43 5.97 -17.52
C TRP A 148 -1.24 5.86 -18.83
N ASN A 149 -1.75 4.67 -19.14
CA ASN A 149 -2.60 4.47 -20.32
C ASN A 149 -3.93 5.24 -20.23
N LEU A 150 -4.53 5.32 -19.05
CA LEU A 150 -5.74 6.12 -18.84
C LEU A 150 -5.49 7.62 -19.03
N PHE A 151 -4.31 8.14 -18.67
CA PHE A 151 -3.92 9.50 -19.02
C PHE A 151 -3.84 9.69 -20.54
N VAL A 152 -3.27 8.74 -21.28
CA VAL A 152 -3.26 8.79 -22.76
C VAL A 152 -4.68 8.83 -23.32
N VAL A 153 -5.56 7.93 -22.86
CA VAL A 153 -6.97 7.90 -23.30
C VAL A 153 -7.68 9.21 -22.97
N ALA A 154 -7.50 9.75 -21.77
CA ALA A 154 -8.10 11.02 -21.38
C ALA A 154 -7.65 12.18 -22.28
N GLN A 155 -6.35 12.25 -22.61
CA GLN A 155 -5.80 13.28 -23.48
C GLN A 155 -6.30 13.15 -24.92
N VAL A 156 -6.47 11.93 -25.44
CA VAL A 156 -7.11 11.70 -26.74
C VAL A 156 -8.55 12.21 -26.75
N LEU A 157 -9.33 11.93 -25.70
CA LEU A 157 -10.72 12.40 -25.59
C LEU A 157 -10.82 13.93 -25.51
N TYR A 158 -9.86 14.62 -24.88
CA TYR A 158 -9.81 16.08 -24.91
C TYR A 158 -9.59 16.62 -26.34
N HIS A 159 -8.67 16.01 -27.08
CA HIS A 159 -8.31 16.47 -28.43
C HIS A 159 -9.33 16.07 -29.51
N GLN A 160 -10.19 15.09 -29.25
CA GLN A 160 -11.22 14.64 -30.19
C GLN A 160 -12.15 15.80 -30.60
N GLU A 161 -12.69 16.52 -29.61
CA GLU A 161 -13.60 17.65 -29.85
C GLU A 161 -12.84 18.99 -29.87
N ASN A 162 -11.66 19.05 -29.24
CA ASN A 162 -10.88 20.28 -29.09
C ASN A 162 -9.42 20.07 -29.55
N PRO A 163 -9.13 20.06 -30.87
CA PRO A 163 -7.78 19.76 -31.40
C PRO A 163 -6.66 20.68 -30.87
N SER A 164 -7.00 21.92 -30.50
CA SER A 164 -6.05 22.91 -29.97
C SER A 164 -5.97 22.95 -28.44
N PHE A 165 -6.50 21.93 -27.73
CA PHE A 165 -6.49 21.84 -26.27
C PHE A 165 -5.09 22.14 -25.67
N PRO A 166 -4.96 23.04 -24.68
CA PRO A 166 -6.01 23.63 -23.83
C PRO A 166 -6.60 24.96 -24.34
N ALA A 167 -6.26 25.42 -25.55
CA ALA A 167 -6.81 26.65 -26.10
C ALA A 167 -8.18 26.41 -26.77
N GLY A 168 -9.06 27.40 -26.70
CA GLY A 168 -10.35 27.39 -27.42
C GLY A 168 -11.36 26.36 -26.93
N VAL A 169 -11.26 25.93 -25.66
CA VAL A 169 -12.02 24.80 -25.09
C VAL A 169 -13.48 25.13 -24.76
N ASN A 170 -14.37 24.23 -25.13
CA ASN A 170 -15.72 24.14 -24.58
C ASN A 170 -15.76 23.16 -23.39
N PRO A 171 -16.04 23.62 -22.15
CA PRO A 171 -15.99 22.76 -20.96
C PRO A 171 -16.93 21.55 -21.00
N SER A 172 -18.05 21.64 -21.72
CA SER A 172 -19.02 20.54 -21.86
C SER A 172 -18.45 19.34 -22.61
N GLU A 173 -17.54 19.57 -23.55
CA GLU A 173 -16.94 18.52 -24.41
C GLU A 173 -15.79 17.80 -23.71
N MET A 174 -15.25 18.37 -22.63
CA MET A 174 -14.16 17.80 -21.85
C MET A 174 -14.61 16.83 -20.75
N MET A 175 -15.92 16.62 -20.59
CA MET A 175 -16.47 15.91 -19.43
C MET A 175 -15.89 14.50 -19.26
N MET A 176 -15.81 13.72 -20.35
CA MET A 176 -15.35 12.33 -20.30
C MET A 176 -13.86 12.22 -19.97
N GLY A 177 -13.00 13.01 -20.62
CA GLY A 177 -11.57 13.03 -20.30
C GLY A 177 -11.32 13.47 -18.85
N THR A 178 -12.09 14.46 -18.38
CA THR A 178 -11.98 14.97 -16.99
C THR A 178 -12.41 13.95 -15.96
N LEU A 179 -13.49 13.20 -16.23
CA LEU A 179 -13.91 12.12 -15.34
C LEU A 179 -12.81 11.07 -15.19
N ILE A 180 -12.16 10.65 -16.29
CA ILE A 180 -11.06 9.68 -16.25
C ILE A 180 -9.89 10.23 -15.42
N VAL A 181 -9.47 11.47 -15.67
CA VAL A 181 -8.37 12.09 -14.91
C VAL A 181 -8.70 12.16 -13.42
N LEU A 182 -9.92 12.55 -13.04
CA LEU A 182 -10.34 12.61 -11.64
C LEU A 182 -10.34 11.23 -10.98
N VAL A 183 -10.83 10.20 -11.66
CA VAL A 183 -10.82 8.82 -11.16
C VAL A 183 -9.38 8.34 -10.96
N VAL A 184 -8.50 8.61 -11.92
CA VAL A 184 -7.08 8.25 -11.81
C VAL A 184 -6.41 8.98 -10.64
N LEU A 185 -6.61 10.29 -10.51
CA LEU A 185 -6.07 11.08 -9.40
C LEU A 185 -6.59 10.61 -8.04
N PHE A 186 -7.87 10.21 -7.97
CA PHE A 186 -8.45 9.59 -6.79
C PHE A 186 -7.72 8.31 -6.41
N PHE A 187 -7.48 7.38 -7.34
CA PHE A 187 -6.73 6.16 -7.04
C PHE A 187 -5.25 6.42 -6.71
N ILE A 188 -4.61 7.41 -7.34
CA ILE A 188 -3.25 7.84 -6.98
C ILE A 188 -3.21 8.39 -5.56
N TYR A 189 -4.23 9.16 -5.15
CA TYR A 189 -4.36 9.62 -3.76
C TYR A 189 -4.53 8.45 -2.78
N PHE A 190 -5.38 7.46 -3.11
CA PHE A 190 -5.51 6.24 -2.30
C PHE A 190 -4.19 5.48 -2.18
N PHE A 191 -3.42 5.40 -3.27
CA PHE A 191 -2.10 4.79 -3.26
C PHE A 191 -1.11 5.56 -2.38
N TRP A 192 -1.06 6.90 -2.53
CA TRP A 192 -0.25 7.76 -1.65
C TRP A 192 -0.59 7.54 -0.18
N LYS A 193 -1.89 7.48 0.14
CA LYS A 193 -2.36 7.27 1.51
C LYS A 193 -2.01 5.88 2.03
N ALA A 194 -2.21 4.82 1.23
CA ALA A 194 -1.89 3.45 1.62
C ALA A 194 -0.40 3.29 1.97
N VAL A 195 0.51 3.83 1.16
CA VAL A 195 1.96 3.77 1.44
C VAL A 195 2.32 4.53 2.71
N THR A 196 1.76 5.74 2.89
CA THR A 196 2.03 6.56 4.07
C THR A 196 1.55 5.87 5.36
N GLU A 197 0.34 5.31 5.34
CA GLU A 197 -0.22 4.59 6.49
C GLU A 197 0.50 3.27 6.78
N THR A 198 0.94 2.54 5.75
CA THR A 198 1.72 1.31 5.91
C THR A 198 3.07 1.60 6.56
N ARG A 199 3.73 2.70 6.16
CA ARG A 199 4.96 3.16 6.80
C ARG A 199 4.72 3.51 8.27
N ASP A 200 3.66 4.26 8.58
CA ASP A 200 3.36 4.63 9.97
C ASP A 200 3.19 3.38 10.85
N LEU A 201 2.48 2.37 10.33
CA LEU A 201 2.32 1.08 11.01
C LEU A 201 3.65 0.33 11.15
N HIS A 202 4.52 0.34 10.13
CA HIS A 202 5.85 -0.25 10.21
C HIS A 202 6.70 0.38 11.32
N ILE A 203 6.67 1.71 11.47
CA ILE A 203 7.38 2.40 12.56
C ILE A 203 6.80 2.01 13.92
N GLU A 204 5.47 1.94 14.04
CA GLU A 204 4.78 1.55 15.27
C GLU A 204 5.08 0.09 15.70
N GLU A 205 5.37 -0.80 14.76
CA GLU A 205 5.63 -2.22 15.02
C GLU A 205 7.12 -2.52 15.26
N TYR A 206 8.01 -1.97 14.42
CA TYR A 206 9.44 -2.35 14.41
C TYR A 206 10.37 -1.32 15.06
N HIS A 207 9.93 -0.07 15.21
CA HIS A 207 10.73 1.02 15.76
C HIS A 207 10.08 1.67 16.99
N LEU A 208 9.21 0.93 17.69
CA LEU A 208 8.56 1.40 18.91
C LEU A 208 9.59 1.59 20.02
N HIS A 209 9.74 2.83 20.47
CA HIS A 209 10.59 3.19 21.61
C HIS A 209 9.74 3.88 22.67
N GLU A 210 10.05 3.62 23.94
CA GLU A 210 9.40 4.31 25.07
C GLU A 210 9.73 5.81 25.10
N ASP A 211 10.89 6.21 24.57
CA ASP A 211 11.25 7.62 24.36
C ASP A 211 10.67 8.17 23.05
N VAL A 212 9.73 9.12 23.20
CA VAL A 212 9.08 9.83 22.10
C VAL A 212 10.10 10.50 21.15
N ARG A 213 11.26 10.93 21.65
CA ARG A 213 12.28 11.60 20.83
C ARG A 213 12.96 10.62 19.88
N LEU A 214 13.22 9.39 20.33
CA LEU A 214 13.79 8.35 19.47
C LEU A 214 12.79 7.99 18.37
N MET A 215 11.51 7.85 18.73
CA MET A 215 10.43 7.60 17.78
C MET A 215 10.28 8.73 16.75
N GLU A 216 10.33 10.00 17.17
CA GLU A 216 10.30 11.15 16.25
C GLU A 216 11.49 11.17 15.28
N MET A 217 12.67 10.78 15.74
CA MET A 217 13.86 10.66 14.88
C MET A 217 13.69 9.53 13.86
N GLU A 218 13.21 8.36 14.27
CA GLU A 218 12.96 7.24 13.33
C GLU A 218 11.86 7.58 12.31
N MET A 219 10.82 8.32 12.72
CA MET A 219 9.79 8.84 11.82
C MET A 219 10.33 9.88 10.84
N ALA A 220 11.29 10.70 11.27
CA ALA A 220 11.96 11.65 10.39
C ALA A 220 12.86 10.94 9.37
N GLU A 221 13.62 9.92 9.77
CA GLU A 221 14.45 9.12 8.87
C GLU A 221 13.62 8.33 7.84
N HIS A 222 12.41 7.89 8.21
CA HIS A 222 11.45 7.23 7.31
C HIS A 222 10.48 8.21 6.62
N SER A 223 10.87 9.48 6.47
CA SER A 223 10.00 10.47 5.82
C SER A 223 9.70 10.10 4.34
N LEU A 224 8.42 10.28 3.97
CA LEU A 224 7.88 10.01 2.63
C LEU A 224 7.50 11.30 1.88
N GLY A 225 7.92 12.47 2.36
CA GLY A 225 7.61 13.76 1.72
C GLY A 225 8.19 13.87 0.30
N GLY A 226 9.47 13.54 0.15
CA GLY A 226 10.18 13.48 -1.13
C GLY A 226 9.59 12.41 -2.06
N TRP A 227 9.13 11.29 -1.50
CA TRP A 227 8.46 10.25 -2.28
C TRP A 227 7.10 10.71 -2.82
N GLY A 228 6.32 11.43 -2.02
CA GLY A 228 5.11 12.10 -2.48
C GLY A 228 5.37 13.06 -3.65
N LEU A 229 6.47 13.82 -3.59
CA LEU A 229 6.90 14.66 -4.72
C LEU A 229 7.28 13.82 -5.95
N MET A 230 7.95 12.68 -5.79
CA MET A 230 8.27 11.79 -6.92
C MET A 230 7.00 11.22 -7.56
N LEU A 231 5.99 10.83 -6.76
CA LEU A 231 4.71 10.36 -7.28
C LEU A 231 3.96 11.46 -8.05
N ALA A 232 3.96 12.69 -7.52
CA ALA A 232 3.40 13.84 -8.22
C ALA A 232 4.17 14.15 -9.52
N THR A 233 5.50 14.05 -9.49
CA THR A 233 6.38 14.25 -10.66
C THR A 233 6.13 13.19 -11.71
N TRP A 234 5.98 11.92 -11.33
CA TRP A 234 5.61 10.84 -12.25
C TRP A 234 4.24 11.10 -12.89
N SER A 235 3.25 11.50 -12.10
CA SER A 235 1.91 11.82 -12.60
C SER A 235 1.94 13.01 -13.57
N GLY A 236 2.72 14.04 -13.26
CA GLY A 236 2.88 15.22 -14.11
C GLY A 236 3.62 14.93 -15.42
N THR A 237 4.72 14.17 -15.35
CA THR A 237 5.51 13.80 -16.53
C THR A 237 4.73 12.88 -17.47
N THR A 238 4.00 11.89 -16.93
CA THR A 238 3.14 11.02 -17.73
C THR A 238 1.97 11.77 -18.35
N MET A 239 1.31 12.66 -17.61
CA MET A 239 0.24 13.50 -18.14
C MET A 239 0.73 14.45 -19.24
N LEU A 240 1.87 15.12 -19.04
CA LEU A 240 2.44 16.04 -20.03
C LEU A 240 2.90 15.29 -21.29
N SER A 241 3.50 14.12 -21.12
CA SER A 241 3.82 13.22 -22.23
C SER A 241 2.55 12.82 -23.00
N ALA A 242 1.49 12.43 -22.31
CA ALA A 242 0.22 12.04 -22.93
C ALA A 242 -0.43 13.20 -23.69
N TRP A 243 -0.44 14.40 -23.09
CA TRP A 243 -0.93 15.61 -23.73
C TRP A 243 -0.15 15.92 -25.01
N ALA A 244 1.19 15.94 -24.92
CA ALA A 244 2.04 16.28 -26.06
C ALA A 244 1.91 15.28 -27.21
N GLY A 245 1.73 13.98 -26.90
CA GLY A 245 1.49 12.94 -27.90
C GLY A 245 0.13 13.09 -28.58
N ALA A 246 -0.94 13.30 -27.82
CA ALA A 246 -2.28 13.52 -28.39
C ALA A 246 -2.32 14.80 -29.24
N HIS A 247 -1.68 15.87 -28.77
CA HIS A 247 -1.60 17.15 -29.47
C HIS A 247 -0.84 17.05 -30.79
N PHE A 248 0.28 16.32 -30.81
CA PHE A 248 1.05 16.07 -32.03
C PHE A 248 0.22 15.36 -33.11
N ILE A 249 -0.65 14.43 -32.72
CA ILE A 249 -1.51 13.70 -33.66
C ILE A 249 -2.73 14.54 -34.09
N ALA A 250 -3.24 15.39 -33.21
CA ALA A 250 -4.44 16.20 -33.48
C ALA A 250 -4.19 17.35 -34.46
N ASP A 251 -3.01 17.97 -34.45
CA ASP A 251 -2.64 19.02 -35.40
C ASP A 251 -2.09 18.42 -36.71
N GLN A 252 -2.99 18.01 -37.60
CA GLN A 252 -2.67 17.31 -38.85
C GLN A 252 -1.89 18.14 -39.88
N PHE A 253 -1.76 19.46 -39.68
CA PHE A 253 -1.12 20.34 -40.67
C PHE A 253 0.19 20.95 -40.17
N VAL A 254 0.39 21.06 -38.86
CA VAL A 254 1.62 21.61 -38.25
C VAL A 254 1.89 20.99 -36.88
N GLY A 255 1.80 19.66 -36.75
CA GLY A 255 2.34 18.98 -35.57
C GLY A 255 3.80 19.40 -35.35
N SER A 256 4.02 20.36 -34.44
CA SER A 256 5.35 20.94 -34.29
C SER A 256 6.28 19.83 -33.82
N MET A 257 7.43 19.65 -34.46
CA MET A 257 8.44 18.68 -34.00
C MET A 257 8.73 18.84 -32.49
N THR A 258 8.53 20.05 -31.96
CA THR A 258 8.55 20.38 -30.54
C THR A 258 7.61 19.53 -29.68
N THR A 259 6.35 19.31 -30.07
CA THR A 259 5.40 18.52 -29.27
C THR A 259 5.78 17.04 -29.26
N LEU A 260 6.30 16.51 -30.36
CA LEU A 260 6.89 15.17 -30.38
C LEU A 260 8.12 15.07 -29.47
N ILE A 261 9.01 16.08 -29.47
CA ILE A 261 10.15 16.14 -28.57
C ILE A 261 9.70 16.18 -27.10
N VAL A 262 8.67 16.96 -26.76
CA VAL A 262 8.10 17.00 -25.40
C VAL A 262 7.53 15.63 -25.03
N HIS A 263 6.77 14.98 -25.91
CA HIS A 263 6.27 13.63 -25.69
C HIS A 263 7.42 12.65 -25.39
N VAL A 264 8.46 12.64 -26.21
CA VAL A 264 9.57 11.70 -26.06
C VAL A 264 10.37 11.96 -24.79
N THR A 265 10.69 13.23 -24.50
CA THR A 265 11.51 13.60 -23.33
C THR A 265 10.80 13.34 -22.02
N PHE A 266 9.53 13.75 -21.88
CA PHE A 266 8.76 13.50 -20.67
C PHE A 266 8.36 12.03 -20.51
N GLY A 267 8.07 11.33 -21.62
CA GLY A 267 7.83 9.90 -21.59
C GLY A 267 9.06 9.11 -21.14
N LEU A 268 10.25 9.41 -21.68
CA LEU A 268 11.50 8.79 -21.22
C LEU A 268 11.84 9.15 -19.78
N ALA A 269 11.61 10.40 -19.36
CA ALA A 269 11.85 10.83 -17.98
C ALA A 269 10.90 10.16 -16.98
N SER A 270 9.67 9.82 -17.39
CA SER A 270 8.71 9.18 -16.50
C SER A 270 9.08 7.74 -16.11
N ILE A 271 9.89 7.04 -16.91
CA ILE A 271 10.33 5.65 -16.63
C ILE A 271 11.26 5.54 -15.41
N PRO A 272 12.37 6.31 -15.29
CA PRO A 272 13.18 6.28 -14.08
C PRO A 272 12.39 6.79 -12.86
N VAL A 273 11.55 7.81 -13.01
CA VAL A 273 10.71 8.30 -11.91
C VAL A 273 9.70 7.24 -11.47
N PHE A 274 9.10 6.49 -12.41
CA PHE A 274 8.23 5.35 -12.12
C PHE A 274 8.96 4.28 -11.29
N MET A 275 10.18 3.91 -11.69
CA MET A 275 10.98 2.96 -10.94
C MET A 275 11.29 3.46 -9.53
N MET A 276 11.62 4.75 -9.37
CA MET A 276 11.84 5.37 -8.05
C MET A 276 10.60 5.34 -7.17
N VAL A 277 9.42 5.63 -7.73
CA VAL A 277 8.14 5.62 -7.01
C VAL A 277 7.80 4.23 -6.46
N ILE A 278 8.18 3.17 -7.17
CA ILE A 278 7.90 1.79 -6.74
C ILE A 278 8.99 1.26 -5.81
N TRP A 279 10.26 1.51 -6.15
CA TRP A 279 11.40 0.98 -5.43
C TRP A 279 11.48 1.52 -4.00
N TYR A 280 11.29 2.82 -3.80
CA TYR A 280 11.55 3.44 -2.49
C TYR A 280 10.62 2.93 -1.36
N PRO A 281 9.28 2.86 -1.53
CA PRO A 281 8.42 2.26 -0.52
C PRO A 281 8.78 0.80 -0.22
N GLN A 282 9.09 0.00 -1.24
CA GLN A 282 9.49 -1.39 -1.02
C GLN A 282 10.79 -1.49 -0.21
N ARG A 283 11.77 -0.64 -0.53
CA ARG A 283 13.04 -0.60 0.20
C ARG A 283 12.86 -0.19 1.67
N MET A 284 11.91 0.70 1.95
CA MET A 284 11.60 1.18 3.30
C MET A 284 10.75 0.20 4.11
N LEU A 285 9.91 -0.62 3.46
CA LEU A 285 8.97 -1.51 4.13
C LEU A 285 9.49 -2.96 4.30
N GLY A 286 10.66 -3.30 3.78
CA GLY A 286 11.26 -4.64 3.91
C GLY A 286 10.69 -5.67 2.96
N GLN A 287 10.69 -6.97 3.33
CA GLN A 287 10.18 -8.06 2.46
C GLN A 287 8.78 -8.57 2.84
N GLU A 288 8.29 -8.29 4.04
CA GLU A 288 7.06 -8.90 4.58
C GLU A 288 5.84 -7.97 4.62
N ALA A 289 6.03 -6.67 4.40
CA ALA A 289 4.93 -5.70 4.48
C ALA A 289 3.95 -5.82 3.30
N ILE A 290 2.65 -5.71 3.60
CA ILE A 290 1.60 -5.59 2.57
C ILE A 290 1.04 -4.17 2.61
N VAL A 291 1.21 -3.43 1.51
CA VAL A 291 0.74 -2.03 1.42
C VAL A 291 -0.78 -1.98 1.37
N LYS A 292 -1.39 -1.48 2.44
CA LYS A 292 -2.84 -1.31 2.61
C LYS A 292 -3.12 -0.09 3.47
N THR A 293 -4.33 0.46 3.34
CA THR A 293 -4.79 1.50 4.28
C THR A 293 -5.19 0.86 5.61
N ARG A 294 -5.13 1.63 6.71
CA ARG A 294 -5.59 1.20 8.05
C ARG A 294 -7.04 0.73 8.03
N ALA A 295 -7.88 1.41 7.25
CA ALA A 295 -9.28 1.03 7.08
C ALA A 295 -9.42 -0.33 6.36
N ALA A 296 -8.57 -0.63 5.38
CA ALA A 296 -8.58 -1.93 4.70
C ALA A 296 -8.07 -3.05 5.62
N ILE A 297 -7.05 -2.78 6.45
CA ILE A 297 -6.57 -3.73 7.45
C ILE A 297 -7.65 -4.01 8.49
N ALA A 298 -8.33 -2.97 8.99
CA ALA A 298 -9.44 -3.12 9.94
C ALA A 298 -10.62 -3.89 9.31
N ALA A 299 -10.98 -3.59 8.06
CA ALA A 299 -12.02 -4.32 7.35
C ALA A 299 -11.63 -5.79 7.12
N ASP A 300 -10.39 -6.09 6.76
CA ASP A 300 -9.89 -7.47 6.63
C ASP A 300 -9.92 -8.20 7.98
N ALA A 301 -9.57 -7.52 9.08
CA ALA A 301 -9.66 -8.09 10.43
C ALA A 301 -11.12 -8.36 10.84
N GLU A 302 -12.04 -7.44 10.54
CA GLU A 302 -13.48 -7.63 10.76
C GLU A 302 -14.05 -8.78 9.92
N LEU A 303 -13.65 -8.89 8.66
CA LEU A 303 -14.07 -9.97 7.75
C LEU A 303 -13.49 -11.33 8.16
N SER A 304 -12.24 -11.36 8.62
CA SER A 304 -11.60 -12.58 9.14
C SER A 304 -12.27 -13.04 10.44
N ASN A 305 -12.74 -12.09 11.26
CA ASN A 305 -13.55 -12.37 12.45
C ASN A 305 -15.02 -12.74 12.10
N GLN A 306 -15.44 -12.62 10.84
CA GLN A 306 -16.77 -12.95 10.34
C GLN A 306 -16.85 -14.30 9.61
N GLU A 307 -15.76 -15.07 9.48
CA GLU A 307 -15.86 -16.46 9.02
C GLU A 307 -16.80 -17.25 9.95
N PRO A 308 -17.83 -17.93 9.42
CA PRO A 308 -18.77 -18.69 10.22
C PRO A 308 -18.16 -20.06 10.57
N SER A 309 -16.98 -20.09 11.18
CA SER A 309 -16.60 -21.22 12.00
C SER A 309 -17.30 -21.07 13.34
N GLN A 310 -18.16 -22.03 13.63
CA GLN A 310 -18.77 -22.31 14.93
C GLN A 310 -17.71 -22.60 15.99
N SER A 311 -16.90 -21.61 16.31
CA SER A 311 -16.12 -21.53 17.52
C SER A 311 -16.19 -20.08 17.97
N ARG A 312 -17.34 -19.72 18.55
CA ARG A 312 -17.20 -18.97 19.81
C ARG A 312 -16.17 -19.77 20.58
N ILE A 313 -15.06 -19.14 20.90
CA ILE A 313 -14.14 -19.65 21.88
C ILE A 313 -15.01 -19.81 23.13
N ASN A 314 -15.62 -20.98 23.31
CA ASN A 314 -15.98 -21.48 24.62
C ASN A 314 -14.62 -21.75 25.25
N THR A 315 -13.93 -20.69 25.69
CA THR A 315 -13.01 -20.84 26.80
C THR A 315 -13.86 -21.48 27.87
N ALA A 316 -13.62 -22.76 28.14
CA ALA A 316 -14.26 -23.43 29.25
C ALA A 316 -14.06 -22.51 30.46
N SER A 317 -15.14 -22.15 31.15
CA SER A 317 -15.00 -21.36 32.36
C SER A 317 -14.14 -22.17 33.32
N VAL A 318 -13.15 -21.53 33.92
CA VAL A 318 -12.19 -22.17 34.82
C VAL A 318 -12.38 -21.63 36.22
N CYS A 319 -12.12 -22.47 37.21
CA CYS A 319 -12.10 -22.01 38.59
C CYS A 319 -10.85 -21.16 38.86
N PRO A 320 -10.98 -19.92 39.38
CA PRO A 320 -9.84 -19.03 39.58
C PRO A 320 -8.82 -19.54 40.62
N GLU A 321 -9.20 -20.52 41.46
CA GLU A 321 -8.33 -21.05 42.52
C GLU A 321 -7.66 -22.38 42.16
N CYS A 322 -8.24 -23.15 41.24
CA CYS A 322 -7.76 -24.52 40.95
C CYS A 322 -7.71 -24.89 39.48
N ASP A 323 -8.02 -23.95 38.59
CA ASP A 323 -8.06 -24.09 37.13
C ASP A 323 -8.92 -25.26 36.60
N ALA A 324 -9.76 -25.85 37.45
CA ALA A 324 -10.67 -26.90 37.03
C ALA A 324 -11.76 -26.32 36.12
N GLU A 325 -12.03 -26.99 35.01
CA GLU A 325 -13.12 -26.65 34.10
C GLU A 325 -14.47 -26.75 34.81
N VAL A 326 -15.27 -25.70 34.71
CA VAL A 326 -16.63 -25.62 35.22
C VAL A 326 -17.60 -25.40 34.05
N SER A 327 -18.85 -25.85 34.21
CA SER A 327 -19.86 -25.79 33.15
C SER A 327 -20.67 -24.50 33.24
N ILE A 328 -20.00 -23.35 33.17
CA ILE A 328 -20.63 -22.02 33.16
C ILE A 328 -20.40 -21.38 31.79
N SER A 329 -21.43 -20.82 31.17
CA SER A 329 -21.30 -20.24 29.82
C SER A 329 -22.22 -19.05 29.62
N ARG A 330 -21.88 -18.13 28.71
CA ARG A 330 -22.78 -17.05 28.29
C ARG A 330 -23.61 -17.47 27.08
N ASN A 331 -24.92 -17.19 27.11
CA ASN A 331 -25.80 -17.47 25.99
C ASN A 331 -25.73 -16.39 24.90
N SER A 332 -26.40 -16.60 23.77
CA SER A 332 -26.43 -15.64 22.64
C SER A 332 -27.05 -14.27 22.96
N LYS A 333 -27.67 -14.10 24.13
CA LYS A 333 -28.23 -12.85 24.62
C LYS A 333 -27.34 -12.18 25.68
N GLY A 334 -26.17 -12.75 25.98
CA GLY A 334 -25.25 -12.25 26.99
C GLY A 334 -25.63 -12.63 28.44
N GLU A 335 -26.64 -13.49 28.64
CA GLU A 335 -26.99 -13.97 29.97
C GLU A 335 -26.08 -15.14 30.37
N ILE A 336 -25.66 -15.17 31.64
CA ILE A 336 -24.82 -16.25 32.16
C ILE A 336 -25.71 -17.44 32.51
N GLU A 337 -25.34 -18.62 32.05
CA GLU A 337 -26.04 -19.88 32.19
C GLU A 337 -25.21 -20.90 32.98
N LEU A 338 -25.86 -21.62 33.90
CA LEU A 338 -25.27 -22.70 34.68
C LEU A 338 -26.24 -23.90 34.78
N PRO A 339 -25.76 -25.12 35.02
CA PRO A 339 -26.65 -26.25 35.34
C PRO A 339 -27.39 -26.00 36.65
N CYS A 340 -28.67 -26.33 36.69
CA CYS A 340 -29.48 -26.14 37.89
C CYS A 340 -28.91 -26.93 39.10
N PRO A 341 -28.70 -26.31 40.28
CA PRO A 341 -28.11 -26.98 41.44
C PRO A 341 -29.07 -27.95 42.16
N SER A 342 -30.34 -28.04 41.73
CA SER A 342 -31.34 -28.91 42.37
C SER A 342 -31.06 -30.38 42.07
N LYS A 343 -31.08 -31.23 43.12
CA LYS A 343 -30.80 -32.68 43.00
C LYS A 343 -31.73 -33.33 41.97
N GLY A 344 -31.15 -33.82 40.88
CA GLY A 344 -31.87 -34.50 39.80
C GLY A 344 -32.35 -33.60 38.65
N CYS A 345 -31.96 -32.32 38.62
CA CYS A 345 -32.27 -31.40 37.52
C CYS A 345 -31.01 -31.15 36.67
N THR A 346 -31.04 -31.52 35.39
CA THR A 346 -29.93 -31.30 34.43
C THR A 346 -30.17 -30.09 33.52
N THR A 347 -31.22 -29.31 33.79
CA THR A 347 -31.59 -28.16 32.96
C THR A 347 -30.62 -27.01 33.18
N ILE A 348 -30.12 -26.43 32.09
CA ILE A 348 -29.32 -25.20 32.11
C ILE A 348 -30.26 -24.01 32.34
N VAL A 349 -29.90 -23.13 33.27
CA VAL A 349 -30.71 -22.00 33.70
C VAL A 349 -29.88 -20.72 33.74
N ALA A 350 -30.49 -19.60 33.38
CA ALA A 350 -29.86 -18.29 33.50
C ALA A 350 -29.75 -17.87 34.98
N VAL A 351 -28.63 -17.28 35.37
CA VAL A 351 -28.38 -16.77 36.73
C VAL A 351 -29.52 -15.84 37.18
N GLY A 352 -30.02 -16.04 38.40
CA GLY A 352 -31.12 -15.23 38.97
C GLY A 352 -32.52 -15.56 38.44
N SER A 353 -32.66 -16.49 37.48
CA SER A 353 -33.96 -16.92 36.96
C SER A 353 -34.48 -18.20 37.65
N ALA A 354 -35.81 -18.40 37.64
CA ALA A 354 -36.40 -19.64 38.13
C ALA A 354 -36.27 -20.77 37.10
N CYS A 355 -35.76 -21.92 37.53
CA CYS A 355 -35.65 -23.11 36.69
C CYS A 355 -37.04 -23.55 36.19
N ARG A 356 -37.17 -23.80 34.89
CA ARG A 356 -38.44 -24.24 34.28
C ARG A 356 -38.92 -25.61 34.79
N THR A 357 -37.99 -26.46 35.22
CA THR A 357 -38.28 -27.85 35.63
C THR A 357 -38.52 -27.96 37.13
N CYS A 358 -37.62 -27.41 37.95
CA CYS A 358 -37.69 -27.58 39.41
C CYS A 358 -38.16 -26.32 40.17
N LYS A 359 -38.41 -25.21 39.46
CA LYS A 359 -38.82 -23.89 40.02
C LYS A 359 -37.85 -23.28 41.04
N ALA A 360 -36.68 -23.88 41.27
CA ALA A 360 -35.64 -23.31 42.11
C ALA A 360 -35.00 -22.11 41.41
N ILE A 361 -34.66 -21.08 42.19
CA ILE A 361 -33.98 -19.88 41.68
C ILE A 361 -32.50 -20.22 41.48
N ALA A 362 -31.97 -19.91 40.30
CA ALA A 362 -30.56 -20.08 40.00
C ALA A 362 -29.71 -19.16 40.89
N PRO A 363 -28.70 -19.68 41.59
CA PRO A 363 -27.88 -18.89 42.50
C PRO A 363 -27.01 -17.90 41.73
N THR A 364 -26.62 -16.80 42.38
CA THR A 364 -25.67 -15.80 41.86
C THR A 364 -24.21 -16.11 42.22
N ARG A 365 -24.00 -17.13 43.04
CA ARG A 365 -22.70 -17.67 43.47
C ARG A 365 -22.61 -19.14 43.09
N TYR A 366 -21.41 -19.60 42.76
CA TYR A 366 -21.14 -20.97 42.34
C TYR A 366 -20.13 -21.63 43.26
N ASP A 367 -20.44 -22.86 43.66
CA ASP A 367 -19.57 -23.72 44.44
C ASP A 367 -18.79 -24.62 43.49
N CYS A 368 -17.46 -24.43 43.41
CA CYS A 368 -16.63 -25.28 42.56
C CYS A 368 -16.62 -26.73 43.10
N PRO A 369 -16.97 -27.75 42.30
CA PRO A 369 -16.98 -29.14 42.75
C PRO A 369 -15.57 -29.70 43.00
N SER A 370 -14.51 -29.10 42.42
CA SER A 370 -13.13 -29.59 42.53
C SER A 370 -12.41 -29.08 43.79
N CYS A 371 -12.53 -27.79 44.12
CA CYS A 371 -11.83 -27.19 45.26
C CYS A 371 -12.77 -26.67 46.37
N GLY A 372 -14.08 -26.64 46.16
CA GLY A 372 -15.07 -26.24 47.16
C GLY A 372 -15.17 -24.73 47.40
N ILE A 373 -14.54 -23.89 46.58
CA ILE A 373 -14.65 -22.43 46.71
C ILE A 373 -16.05 -21.93 46.31
N ASN A 374 -16.60 -21.03 47.13
CA ASN A 374 -17.84 -20.31 46.86
C ASN A 374 -17.53 -18.87 46.41
N ALA A 375 -17.61 -18.61 45.12
CA ALA A 375 -17.33 -17.30 44.54
C ALA A 375 -18.50 -16.80 43.67
N PRO A 376 -18.62 -15.47 43.45
CA PRO A 376 -19.47 -14.91 42.41
C PRO A 376 -19.25 -15.61 41.06
N ILE A 377 -20.33 -15.87 40.32
CA ILE A 377 -20.27 -16.60 39.04
C ILE A 377 -19.42 -15.87 37.99
N LEU A 378 -19.35 -14.54 38.07
CA LEU A 378 -18.54 -13.71 37.18
C LEU A 378 -17.05 -14.05 37.26
N ASP A 379 -16.56 -14.43 38.44
CA ASP A 379 -15.14 -14.71 38.69
C ASP A 379 -14.66 -16.03 38.04
N PHE A 380 -15.60 -16.84 37.52
CA PHE A 380 -15.31 -18.08 36.77
C PHE A 380 -15.25 -17.85 35.25
N LEU A 381 -15.60 -16.65 34.78
CA LEU A 381 -15.54 -16.28 33.36
C LEU A 381 -14.24 -15.51 33.11
N SER A 382 -13.54 -15.84 32.04
CA SER A 382 -12.32 -15.13 31.65
C SER A 382 -12.63 -13.68 31.23
N ASP A 383 -11.84 -12.71 31.70
CA ASP A 383 -11.96 -11.27 31.37
C ASP A 383 -11.78 -10.94 29.88
N VAL A 384 -11.39 -11.93 29.07
CA VAL A 384 -11.19 -11.80 27.61
C VAL A 384 -12.51 -11.49 26.86
N GLU A 385 -13.67 -11.60 27.50
CA GLU A 385 -14.99 -11.26 26.91
C GLU A 385 -15.61 -9.97 27.49
N ALA A 386 -14.84 -9.12 28.16
CA ALA A 386 -15.31 -7.83 28.68
C ALA A 386 -15.07 -6.63 27.76
N TRP A 387 -14.49 -6.85 26.57
CA TRP A 387 -14.20 -5.82 25.56
C TRP A 387 -14.84 -6.16 24.21
#